data_AF-A0A383DGW0-F1
#
_entry.id   AF-A0A383DGW0-F1
#
_cell.length_a   1.000
_cell.length_b   1.000
_cell.length_c   1.000
_cell.angle_alpha   90.00
_cell.angle_beta   90.00
_cell.angle_gamma   90.00
#
_symmetry.space_group_name_H-M   'P 1'
#
loop_
_entity.id
_entity.type
_entity.pdbx_description
1 polymer ?
#
loop_
_entity_poly.entity_id
_entity_poly.type
_entity_poly.pdbx_seq_one_letter_code
_entity_poly.pdbx_strand_id
1 'polypeptide(L)' 'IVQNCWERGQCLSVHGWIYGLKDGRIKDLDTTLTGPEQVPAIYRLTEQEN' A
#
# COMPACT_ATOMS: atom_id res chain seq x y z
N ILE A 1 7.96 -1.50 -7.65
CA ILE A 1 7.20 -0.33 -8.19
C ILE A 1 6.73 0.57 -7.06
N VAL A 2 5.70 0.21 -6.29
CA VAL A 2 5.15 1.09 -5.21
C VAL A 2 6.21 1.44 -4.16
N GLN A 3 6.91 0.45 -3.61
CA GLN A 3 7.99 0.71 -2.65
C GLN A 3 9.11 1.56 -3.27
N ASN A 4 9.53 1.28 -4.51
CA ASN A 4 10.48 2.15 -5.24
C ASN A 4 9.94 3.57 -5.50
N CYS A 5 8.61 3.77 -5.57
CA CYS A 5 8.00 5.10 -5.63
C CYS A 5 8.19 5.86 -4.33
N TRP A 6 7.97 5.19 -3.21
CA TRP A 6 8.18 5.81 -1.92
C TRP A 6 9.68 6.05 -1.64
N GLU A 7 10.56 5.12 -2.00
CA GLU A 7 12.02 5.28 -1.85
C GLU A 7 12.56 6.50 -2.60
N ARG A 8 12.03 6.80 -3.80
CA ARG A 8 12.39 8.01 -4.55
C ARG A 8 11.67 9.29 -4.08
N GLY A 9 10.94 9.23 -2.97
CA GLY A 9 10.23 10.38 -2.38
C GLY A 9 8.95 10.80 -3.11
N GLN A 10 8.40 9.96 -3.99
CA GLN A 10 7.13 10.28 -4.65
C GLN A 10 5.97 10.14 -3.66
N CYS A 11 5.14 11.18 -3.55
CA CYS A 11 3.91 11.14 -2.77
C CYS A 11 2.92 10.14 -3.41
N LEU A 12 2.67 9.03 -2.73
CA LEU A 12 1.80 7.95 -3.17
C LEU A 12 1.11 7.32 -1.95
N SER A 13 -0.18 6.98 -2.06
CA SER A 13 -0.96 6.32 -1.00
C SER A 13 -1.68 5.08 -1.54
N VAL A 14 -1.79 4.04 -0.71
CA VAL A 14 -2.53 2.81 -0.99
C VAL A 14 -3.69 2.71 0.00
N HIS A 15 -4.91 2.55 -0.50
CA HIS A 15 -6.13 2.46 0.31
C HIS A 15 -6.79 1.08 0.14
N GLY A 16 -7.39 0.56 1.21
CA GLY A 16 -8.10 -0.72 1.20
C GLY A 16 -9.60 -0.53 1.37
N TRP A 17 -10.38 -0.92 0.36
CA TRP A 17 -11.83 -0.87 0.38
C TRP A 17 -12.43 -2.24 0.11
N ILE A 18 -13.63 -2.48 0.63
CA ILE A 18 -14.47 -3.63 0.29
C ILE A 18 -15.82 -3.14 -0.23
N TYR A 19 -16.48 -3.94 -1.06
CA TYR A 19 -17.84 -3.66 -1.49
C TYR A 19 -18.74 -4.88 -1.38
N GLY A 20 -20.00 -4.65 -1.01
CA GLY A 20 -21.01 -5.69 -0.93
C GLY A 20 -21.53 -6.05 -2.32
N LEU A 21 -21.48 -7.34 -2.69
CA LEU A 21 -22.05 -7.79 -3.97
C LEU A 21 -23.58 -7.66 -4.03
N LYS A 22 -24.24 -7.69 -2.87
CA LYS A 22 -25.70 -7.63 -2.76
C LYS A 22 -26.26 -6.22 -2.93
N ASP A 23 -25.56 -5.21 -2.41
CA ASP A 23 -26.07 -3.84 -2.29
C ASP A 23 -25.12 -2.78 -2.87
N GLY A 24 -23.94 -3.18 -3.37
CA GLY A 24 -22.96 -2.30 -3.99
C GLY A 24 -22.32 -1.31 -3.02
N ARG A 25 -22.54 -1.44 -1.70
CA ARG A 25 -22.04 -0.47 -0.73
C ARG A 25 -20.55 -0.65 -0.53
N ILE A 26 -19.80 0.44 -0.67
CA ILE A 26 -18.36 0.50 -0.37
C ILE A 26 -18.18 0.79 1.11
N LYS A 27 -17.22 0.11 1.73
CA LYS A 27 -16.74 0.38 3.08
C LYS A 27 -15.22 0.56 3.05
N ASP A 28 -14.75 1.63 3.68
CA ASP A 28 -13.33 1.83 3.95
C ASP A 28 -12.88 0.91 5.09
N LEU A 29 -11.68 0.33 4.94
CA LEU A 29 -11.08 -0.54 5.96
C LEU A 29 -10.14 0.20 6.91
N ASP A 30 -9.92 1.51 6.69
CA ASP A 30 -8.99 2.34 7.45
C ASP A 30 -7.53 1.83 7.36
N THR A 31 -7.17 1.16 6.25
CA THR A 31 -5.84 0.55 6.05
C THR A 31 -4.94 1.36 5.10
N THR A 32 -4.93 2.68 5.22
CA THR A 32 -4.14 3.54 4.32
C THR A 32 -2.64 3.43 4.61
N LEU A 33 -1.84 3.14 3.58
CA LEU A 33 -0.37 3.15 3.62
C LEU A 33 0.18 4.28 2.74
N THR A 34 1.08 5.07 3.28
CA THR A 34 1.70 6.25 2.65
C THR A 34 3.21 6.11 2.49
N GLY A 35 3.83 5.09 3.09
CA GLY A 35 5.29 4.93 3.06
C GLY A 35 5.79 3.51 3.38
N PRO A 36 7.08 3.23 3.11
CA PRO A 36 7.70 1.91 3.25
C PRO A 36 7.81 1.48 4.71
N GLU A 37 7.87 2.43 5.65
CA GLU A 37 7.94 2.17 7.09
C GLU A 37 6.71 1.43 7.62
N GLN A 38 5.56 1.60 6.98
CA GLN A 38 4.30 0.96 7.36
C GLN A 38 4.16 -0.47 6.79
N VAL A 39 5.08 -0.89 5.91
CA VAL A 39 5.13 -2.25 5.39
C VAL A 39 5.90 -3.14 6.38
N PRO A 40 5.36 -4.32 6.77
CA PRO A 40 6.09 -5.26 7.61
C PRO A 40 7.43 -5.64 6.99
N ALA A 41 8.47 -5.78 7.82
CA ALA A 41 9.86 -5.96 7.36
C ALA A 41 10.03 -7.13 6.37
N ILE A 42 9.29 -8.23 6.58
CA ILE A 42 9.33 -9.42 5.72
C ILE A 42 8.83 -9.16 4.28
N TYR A 43 8.13 -8.05 4.04
CA TYR A 43 7.61 -7.65 2.73
C TYR A 43 8.35 -6.44 2.15
N ARG A 44 9.34 -5.90 2.85
CA ARG A 44 10.15 -4.80 2.33
C ARG A 44 11.10 -5.35 1.27
N LEU A 45 11.21 -4.63 0.16
CA LEU A 45 12.21 -4.94 -0.85
C LEU A 45 13.60 -4.72 -0.24
N THR A 46 14.40 -5.78 -0.21
CA THR A 46 15.86 -5.67 -0.08
C THR A 46 16.39 -5.57 -1.50
N GLU A 47 17.12 -4.52 -1.83
CA GLU A 47 17.75 -4.41 -3.16
C GLU A 47 18.56 -5.68 -3.43
N GLN A 48 18.24 -6.40 -4.51
CA GLN A 48 19.12 -7.44 -5.00
C GLN A 48 20.27 -6.73 -5.71
N GLU A 49 21.47 -6.86 -5.15
CA GLU A 49 22.73 -6.44 -5.76
C GLU A 49 22.78 -6.93 -7.21
N ASN A 50 23.02 -5.99 -8.13
CA ASN A 50 23.28 -6.26 -9.54
C ASN A 50 24.59 -5.57 -9.92
#